data_AF-A0AA43M3H1-F1
#
_entry.id   AF-A0AA43M3H1-F1
#
_cell.length_a   1.000
_cell.length_b   1.000
_cell.length_c   1.000
_cell.angle_alpha   90.00
_cell.angle_beta   90.00
_cell.angle_gamma   90.00
#
_symmetry.space_group_name_H-M   'P 1'
#
loop_
_entity.id
_entity.type
_entity.pdbx_description
1 polymer ?
#
loop_
_entity_poly.entity_id
_entity_poly.type
_entity_poly.pdbx_seq_one_letter_code
_entity_poly.pdbx_strand_id
1 'polypeptide(L)'
;MNLEKRETIIKEIQYWRRSKLLPEQYCDFLTNLYNDEDKIKDSNPVSLQNLQQGSIKIWLFGFGIISLIFMISLYFSVFSWPLQLATALCVLVVCYGYSAIYRDRNQTISLLLAGVGSVLTMGFGLWMIALHGLDPDFWQPVLIAGCGLLWSVLGFTLRIGLLHYCGIAFWALLYAGFSGQMRPEASMLELELLWLPLCVLMVWLSWLLYHKVSGVSGVYLGVGVSLWLMPEVDALWLRQGFPDWVSLLLIVKIAAGLALLFIFRKKWITWVAS
;
A
#
# COMPACT_ATOMS: atom_id res chain seq x y z
N MET A 1 -25.62 7.54 21.85
CA MET A 1 -26.22 7.80 23.18
C MET A 1 -27.70 8.09 22.98
N ASN A 2 -28.62 7.59 23.83
CA ASN A 2 -30.08 7.79 23.63
C ASN A 2 -30.45 9.26 23.82
N LEU A 3 -31.08 9.88 22.80
CA LEU A 3 -31.50 11.29 22.81
C LEU A 3 -32.42 11.63 24.00
N GLU A 4 -33.27 10.69 24.39
CA GLU A 4 -34.17 10.83 25.56
C GLU A 4 -33.41 10.95 26.89
N LYS A 5 -32.29 10.21 27.05
CA LYS A 5 -31.45 10.31 28.25
C LYS A 5 -30.76 11.67 28.33
N ARG A 6 -30.36 12.22 27.18
CA ARG A 6 -29.73 13.55 27.08
C ARG A 6 -30.70 14.66 27.48
N GLU A 7 -31.92 14.65 26.93
CA GLU A 7 -32.93 15.65 27.32
C GLU A 7 -33.26 15.59 28.81
N THR A 8 -33.27 14.39 29.38
CA THR A 8 -33.46 14.19 30.82
C THR A 8 -32.32 14.82 31.62
N ILE A 9 -31.06 14.62 31.20
CA ILE A 9 -29.88 15.21 31.86
C ILE A 9 -29.88 16.75 31.76
N ILE A 10 -30.25 17.32 30.62
CA ILE A 10 -30.32 18.78 30.45
C ILE A 10 -31.41 19.39 31.35
N LYS A 11 -32.57 18.74 31.47
CA LYS A 11 -33.65 19.17 32.38
C LYS A 11 -33.19 19.13 33.85
N GLU A 12 -32.42 18.11 34.21
CA GLU A 12 -31.88 17.95 35.57
C GLU A 12 -30.84 19.03 35.91
N ILE A 13 -29.96 19.38 34.96
CA ILE A 13 -29.00 20.50 35.12
C ILE A 13 -29.73 21.84 35.33
N GLN A 14 -30.83 22.07 34.61
CA GLN A 14 -31.67 23.27 34.81
C GLN A 14 -32.36 23.27 36.18
N TYR A 15 -32.79 22.10 36.67
CA TYR A 15 -33.33 21.96 38.01
C TYR A 15 -32.28 22.27 39.08
N TRP A 16 -31.04 21.79 38.94
CA TRP A 16 -29.93 22.10 39.85
C TRP A 16 -29.57 23.58 39.87
N ARG A 17 -29.64 24.25 38.71
CA ARG A 17 -29.48 25.71 38.60
C ARG A 17 -30.58 26.45 39.35
N ARG A 18 -31.85 26.07 39.17
CA ARG A 18 -33.00 26.75 39.80
C ARG A 18 -33.04 26.56 41.32
N SER A 19 -32.64 25.38 41.79
CA SER A 19 -32.57 25.03 43.21
C SER A 19 -31.28 25.49 43.90
N LYS A 20 -30.33 26.08 43.16
CA LYS A 20 -28.98 26.46 43.64
C LYS A 20 -28.19 25.32 44.29
N LEU A 21 -28.45 24.08 43.87
CA LEU A 21 -27.71 22.89 44.33
C LEU A 21 -26.25 22.91 43.84
N LEU A 22 -26.00 23.54 42.70
CA LEU A 22 -24.68 23.72 42.10
C LEU A 22 -24.46 25.19 41.72
N PRO A 23 -23.23 25.72 41.88
CA PRO A 23 -22.91 27.07 41.43
C PRO A 23 -23.09 27.22 39.91
N GLU A 24 -23.54 28.40 39.47
CA GLU A 24 -23.94 28.65 38.08
C GLU A 24 -22.85 28.30 37.06
N GLN A 25 -21.59 28.57 37.40
CA GLN A 25 -20.43 28.30 36.57
C GLN A 25 -20.27 26.80 36.21
N TYR A 26 -20.63 25.89 37.11
CA TYR A 26 -20.59 24.45 36.85
C TYR A 26 -21.78 24.00 35.99
N CYS A 27 -22.96 24.58 36.21
CA CYS A 27 -24.12 24.33 35.37
C CYS A 27 -23.89 24.81 33.92
N ASP A 28 -23.20 25.95 33.73
CA ASP A 28 -22.80 26.45 32.41
C ASP A 28 -21.80 25.49 31.73
N PHE A 29 -20.80 25.02 32.48
CA PHE A 29 -19.83 24.05 31.97
C PHE A 29 -20.50 22.74 31.50
N LEU A 30 -21.38 22.15 32.33
CA LEU A 30 -22.08 20.91 31.99
C LEU A 30 -23.05 21.09 30.82
N THR A 31 -23.77 22.21 30.79
CA THR A 31 -24.68 22.54 29.68
C THR A 31 -23.90 22.67 28.38
N ASN A 32 -22.77 23.37 28.40
CA ASN A 32 -21.90 23.50 27.23
C ASN A 32 -21.30 22.16 26.82
N LEU A 33 -20.91 21.30 27.76
CA LEU A 33 -20.37 19.97 27.48
C LEU A 33 -21.38 19.09 26.74
N TYR A 34 -22.63 19.04 27.20
CA TYR A 34 -23.68 18.25 26.54
C TYR A 34 -24.23 18.90 25.26
N ASN A 35 -24.04 20.21 25.08
CA ASN A 35 -24.38 20.93 23.84
C ASN A 35 -23.28 20.85 22.78
N ASP A 36 -21.99 20.82 23.16
CA ASP A 36 -20.86 20.70 22.24
C ASP A 36 -20.63 19.26 21.75
N GLU A 37 -21.29 18.24 22.32
CA GLU A 37 -21.32 16.90 21.73
C GLU A 37 -21.99 16.88 20.34
N ASP A 38 -22.88 17.83 20.02
CA ASP A 38 -23.38 18.02 18.65
C ASP A 38 -22.28 18.55 17.69
N LYS A 39 -21.15 19.05 18.22
CA LYS A 39 -19.95 19.46 17.48
C LYS A 39 -18.80 18.46 17.54
N ILE A 40 -18.98 17.29 18.14
CA ILE A 40 -18.14 16.12 17.83
C ILE A 40 -18.57 15.65 16.44
N LYS A 41 -18.30 16.50 15.45
CA LYS A 41 -18.34 16.21 14.03
C LYS A 41 -17.50 14.97 13.85
N ASP A 42 -18.18 13.92 13.41
CA ASP A 42 -17.57 12.81 12.71
C ASP A 42 -16.40 13.34 11.87
N SER A 43 -15.18 13.02 12.29
CA SER A 43 -13.96 13.25 11.54
C SER A 43 -13.84 12.28 10.36
N ASN A 44 -14.98 11.90 9.77
CA ASN A 44 -15.09 11.13 8.56
C ASN A 44 -15.46 12.11 7.43
N PRO A 45 -14.56 12.39 6.48
CA PRO A 45 -14.80 13.35 5.39
C PRO A 45 -15.90 12.91 4.40
N VAL A 46 -16.58 11.78 4.65
CA VAL A 46 -17.60 11.18 3.79
C VAL A 46 -18.78 10.72 4.65
N SER A 47 -19.56 11.65 5.20
CA SER A 47 -20.88 11.33 5.79
C SER A 47 -22.00 11.76 4.85
N LEU A 48 -23.04 10.92 4.73
CA LEU A 48 -24.19 11.13 3.84
C LEU A 48 -24.94 12.45 4.11
N GLN A 49 -24.82 13.01 5.31
CA GLN A 49 -25.40 14.31 5.66
C GLN A 49 -24.66 15.50 5.02
N ASN A 50 -23.34 15.39 4.78
CA ASN A 50 -22.58 16.42 4.05
C ASN A 50 -22.89 16.42 2.54
N LEU A 51 -23.34 15.29 1.98
CA LEU A 51 -23.80 15.20 0.59
C LEU A 51 -25.14 15.92 0.40
N GLN A 52 -25.99 15.96 1.42
CA GLN A 52 -27.31 16.61 1.38
C GLN A 52 -27.22 18.16 1.45
N GLN A 53 -26.10 18.70 1.95
CA GLN A 53 -25.77 20.13 1.96
C GLN A 53 -24.70 20.50 0.92
N GLY A 54 -24.43 19.62 -0.04
CA GLY A 54 -23.44 19.85 -1.09
C GLY A 54 -23.84 21.01 -2.00
N SER A 55 -23.01 22.06 -2.05
CA SER A 55 -23.15 23.14 -3.03
C SER A 55 -23.24 22.55 -4.44
N ILE A 56 -24.19 23.01 -5.26
CA ILE A 56 -24.36 22.57 -6.66
C ILE A 56 -23.07 22.64 -7.47
N LYS A 57 -22.16 23.55 -7.09
CA LYS A 57 -20.82 23.69 -7.69
C LYS A 57 -19.92 22.46 -7.44
N ILE A 58 -19.98 21.88 -6.23
CA ILE A 58 -19.21 20.68 -5.87
C ILE A 58 -19.76 19.46 -6.61
N TRP A 59 -21.10 19.37 -6.74
CA TRP A 59 -21.74 18.30 -7.48
C TRP A 59 -21.43 18.37 -8.97
N LEU A 60 -21.50 19.57 -9.57
CA LEU A 60 -21.15 19.80 -10.96
C LEU A 60 -19.66 19.56 -11.24
N PHE A 61 -18.79 19.92 -10.30
CA PHE A 61 -17.35 19.65 -10.38
C PHE A 61 -17.05 18.15 -10.28
N GLY A 62 -17.68 17.44 -9.35
CA GLY A 62 -17.57 15.99 -9.22
C GLY A 62 -18.07 15.27 -10.47
N PHE A 63 -19.24 15.65 -10.97
CA PHE A 63 -19.78 15.12 -12.22
C PHE A 63 -18.86 15.41 -13.41
N GLY A 64 -18.28 16.61 -13.49
CA GLY A 64 -17.32 17.00 -14.51
C GLY A 64 -16.05 16.14 -14.47
N ILE A 65 -15.47 15.90 -13.29
CA ILE A 65 -14.31 15.02 -13.13
C ILE A 65 -14.63 13.60 -13.55
N ILE A 66 -15.75 13.05 -13.07
CA ILE A 66 -16.17 11.68 -13.41
C ILE A 66 -16.39 11.55 -14.92
N SER A 67 -17.11 12.49 -15.52
CA SER A 67 -17.35 12.54 -16.96
C SER A 67 -16.03 12.61 -17.75
N LEU A 68 -15.08 13.44 -17.30
CA LEU A 68 -13.75 13.54 -17.91
C LEU A 68 -12.98 12.22 -17.83
N ILE A 69 -13.01 11.54 -16.67
CA ILE A 69 -12.36 10.23 -16.49
C ILE A 69 -12.96 9.19 -17.45
N PHE A 70 -14.29 9.13 -17.56
CA PHE A 70 -14.95 8.23 -18.49
C PHE A 70 -14.65 8.57 -19.94
N MET A 71 -14.68 9.85 -20.30
CA MET A 71 -14.33 10.30 -21.65
C MET A 71 -12.90 9.91 -22.01
N ILE A 72 -11.93 10.20 -21.14
CA ILE A 72 -10.52 9.83 -21.35
C ILE A 72 -10.40 8.31 -21.47
N SER A 73 -11.05 7.53 -20.60
CA SER A 73 -10.94 6.08 -20.60
C SER A 73 -11.58 5.43 -21.84
N LEU A 74 -12.74 5.92 -22.29
CA LEU A 74 -13.43 5.37 -23.45
C LEU A 74 -12.80 5.80 -24.78
N TYR A 75 -12.22 7.00 -24.86
CA TYR A 75 -11.55 7.51 -26.06
C TYR A 75 -10.04 7.29 -26.08
N PHE A 76 -9.48 6.68 -25.04
CA PHE A 76 -8.04 6.46 -24.93
C PHE A 76 -7.45 5.77 -26.15
N SER A 77 -8.15 4.77 -26.69
CA SER A 77 -7.69 3.99 -27.86
C SER A 77 -7.65 4.80 -29.16
N VAL A 78 -8.37 5.90 -29.23
CA VAL A 78 -8.44 6.78 -30.41
C VAL A 78 -7.35 7.85 -30.37
N PHE A 79 -6.80 8.14 -29.19
CA PHE A 79 -5.73 9.12 -29.04
C PHE A 79 -4.43 8.65 -29.71
N SER A 80 -3.64 9.61 -30.18
CA SER A 80 -2.30 9.33 -30.71
C SER A 80 -1.38 8.80 -29.59
N TRP A 81 -0.39 7.99 -29.99
CA TRP A 81 0.55 7.37 -29.04
C TRP A 81 1.18 8.36 -28.03
N PRO A 82 1.65 9.56 -28.43
CA PRO A 82 2.21 10.52 -27.46
C PRO A 82 1.19 11.03 -26.44
N LEU A 83 -0.08 11.18 -26.84
CA LEU A 83 -1.14 11.66 -25.96
C LEU A 83 -1.57 10.58 -24.96
N GLN A 84 -1.60 9.32 -25.37
CA GLN A 84 -1.82 8.19 -24.46
C GLN A 84 -0.72 8.10 -23.39
N LEU A 85 0.54 8.27 -23.79
CA LEU A 85 1.65 8.30 -22.85
C LEU A 85 1.59 9.52 -21.93
N ALA A 86 1.29 10.70 -22.46
CA ALA A 86 1.17 11.93 -21.68
C ALA A 86 0.06 11.85 -20.64
N THR A 87 -1.09 11.27 -21.00
CA THR A 87 -2.21 11.06 -20.06
C THR A 87 -1.85 10.06 -18.97
N ALA A 88 -1.23 8.93 -19.32
CA ALA A 88 -0.72 7.99 -18.34
C ALA A 88 0.27 8.67 -17.37
N LEU A 89 1.30 9.34 -17.88
CA LEU A 89 2.28 10.06 -17.06
C LEU A 89 1.67 11.13 -16.17
N CYS A 90 0.69 11.89 -16.67
CA CYS A 90 -0.02 12.89 -15.88
C CYS A 90 -0.71 12.25 -14.67
N VAL A 91 -1.42 11.15 -14.88
CA VAL A 91 -2.08 10.39 -13.80
C VAL A 91 -1.04 9.90 -12.78
N LEU A 92 0.12 9.43 -13.23
CA LEU A 92 1.21 9.01 -12.33
C LEU A 92 1.75 10.15 -11.48
N VAL A 93 2.07 11.27 -12.11
CA VAL A 93 2.58 12.46 -11.43
C VAL A 93 1.57 12.96 -10.39
N VAL A 94 0.28 12.95 -10.72
CA VAL A 94 -0.79 13.28 -9.77
C VAL A 94 -0.82 12.29 -8.62
N CYS A 95 -0.93 10.99 -8.87
CA CYS A 95 -1.04 9.98 -7.81
C CYS A 95 0.19 9.97 -6.87
N TYR A 96 1.41 9.89 -7.41
CA TYR A 96 2.61 9.85 -6.57
C TYR A 96 2.98 11.23 -6.00
N GLY A 97 2.72 12.31 -6.72
CA GLY A 97 2.94 13.68 -6.25
C GLY A 97 2.06 14.01 -5.04
N TYR A 98 0.76 13.73 -5.12
CA TYR A 98 -0.12 13.89 -3.96
C TYR A 98 0.19 12.86 -2.85
N SER A 99 0.64 11.65 -3.19
CA SER A 99 1.11 10.69 -2.18
C SER A 99 2.28 11.26 -1.37
N ALA A 100 3.22 11.95 -2.03
CA ALA A 100 4.34 12.61 -1.38
C ALA A 100 3.90 13.78 -0.48
N ILE A 101 3.00 14.64 -0.97
CA ILE A 101 2.50 15.82 -0.22
C ILE A 101 1.73 15.40 1.03
N TYR A 102 0.88 14.37 0.93
CA TYR A 102 0.04 13.93 2.03
C TYR A 102 0.76 13.00 3.02
N ARG A 103 2.04 12.68 2.79
CA ARG A 103 2.73 11.68 3.60
C ARG A 103 2.86 12.07 5.06
N ASP A 104 3.22 13.31 5.34
CA ASP A 104 3.39 13.80 6.71
C ASP A 104 2.04 14.16 7.37
N ARG A 105 0.99 14.38 6.55
CA ARG A 105 -0.34 14.77 7.05
C ARG A 105 -1.21 13.57 7.39
N ASN A 106 -1.22 12.56 6.51
CA ASN A 106 -2.04 11.37 6.67
C ASN A 106 -1.42 10.19 5.90
N GLN A 107 -0.73 9.33 6.64
CA GLN A 107 -0.04 8.16 6.11
C GLN A 107 -0.98 7.21 5.35
N THR A 108 -2.22 7.04 5.79
CA THR A 108 -3.19 6.17 5.14
C THR A 108 -3.56 6.67 3.75
N ILE A 109 -3.81 7.98 3.61
CA ILE A 109 -4.12 8.59 2.30
C ILE A 109 -2.92 8.49 1.38
N SER A 110 -1.71 8.76 1.88
CA SER A 110 -0.47 8.62 1.12
C SER A 110 -0.30 7.20 0.57
N LEU A 111 -0.54 6.18 1.40
CA LEU A 111 -0.45 4.78 1.02
C LEU A 111 -1.52 4.39 -0.01
N LEU A 112 -2.77 4.81 0.19
CA LEU A 112 -3.87 4.57 -0.76
C LEU A 112 -3.55 5.19 -2.13
N LEU A 113 -3.05 6.42 -2.16
CA LEU A 113 -2.73 7.11 -3.41
C LEU A 113 -1.53 6.48 -4.13
N ALA A 114 -0.51 6.04 -3.38
CA ALA A 114 0.60 5.27 -3.94
C ALA A 114 0.12 3.93 -4.50
N GLY A 115 -0.80 3.25 -3.79
CA GLY A 115 -1.40 1.99 -4.23
C GLY A 115 -2.21 2.15 -5.52
N VAL A 116 -3.10 3.15 -5.57
CA VAL A 116 -3.87 3.50 -6.79
C VAL A 116 -2.92 3.84 -7.94
N GLY A 117 -1.90 4.66 -7.69
CA GLY A 117 -0.88 4.99 -8.68
C GLY A 117 -0.14 3.75 -9.21
N SER A 118 0.12 2.76 -8.35
CA SER A 118 0.80 1.51 -8.71
C SER A 118 -0.07 0.61 -9.59
N VAL A 119 -1.34 0.46 -9.22
CA VAL A 119 -2.31 -0.30 -10.04
C VAL A 119 -2.50 0.36 -11.41
N LEU A 120 -2.61 1.69 -11.44
CA LEU A 120 -2.75 2.44 -12.68
C LEU A 120 -1.48 2.36 -13.55
N THR A 121 -0.27 2.47 -12.99
CA THR A 121 0.99 2.28 -13.76
C THR A 121 0.98 0.95 -14.50
N MET A 122 0.66 -0.13 -13.78
CA MET A 122 0.70 -1.48 -14.34
C MET A 122 -0.42 -1.68 -15.36
N GLY A 123 -1.64 -1.25 -15.03
CA GLY A 123 -2.81 -1.36 -15.91
C GLY A 123 -2.64 -0.60 -17.22
N PHE A 124 -2.21 0.66 -17.16
CA PHE A 124 -1.94 1.44 -18.37
C PHE A 124 -0.81 0.84 -19.20
N GLY A 125 0.27 0.38 -18.57
CA GLY A 125 1.38 -0.27 -19.28
C GLY A 125 0.93 -1.52 -20.04
N LEU A 126 0.20 -2.43 -19.38
CA LEU A 126 -0.32 -3.65 -20.02
C LEU A 126 -1.32 -3.31 -21.13
N TRP A 127 -2.18 -2.32 -20.91
CA TRP A 127 -3.15 -1.90 -21.91
C TRP A 127 -2.48 -1.29 -23.15
N MET A 128 -1.42 -0.50 -22.98
CA MET A 128 -0.64 0.04 -24.09
C MET A 128 0.03 -1.05 -24.92
N ILE A 129 0.57 -2.10 -24.28
CA ILE A 129 1.16 -3.26 -24.96
C ILE A 129 0.10 -3.95 -25.83
N ALA A 130 -1.07 -4.22 -25.25
CA ALA A 130 -2.17 -4.87 -25.96
C ALA A 130 -2.72 -4.01 -27.11
N LEU A 131 -2.89 -2.70 -26.90
CA LEU A 131 -3.46 -1.79 -27.88
C LEU A 131 -2.59 -1.64 -29.14
N HIS A 132 -1.27 -1.66 -28.97
CA HIS A 132 -0.32 -1.50 -30.08
C HIS A 132 0.15 -2.83 -30.69
N GLY A 133 -0.37 -3.96 -30.20
CA GLY A 133 0.05 -5.29 -30.66
C GLY A 133 1.55 -5.52 -30.44
N LEU A 134 2.11 -4.93 -29.38
CA LEU A 134 3.53 -5.08 -29.06
C LEU A 134 3.80 -6.51 -28.58
N ASP A 135 4.97 -7.04 -28.92
CA ASP A 135 5.40 -8.36 -28.51
C ASP A 135 5.39 -8.52 -26.97
N PRO A 136 4.48 -9.32 -26.41
CA PRO A 136 4.34 -9.45 -24.96
C PRO A 136 5.59 -10.01 -24.29
N ASP A 137 6.29 -10.93 -24.97
CA ASP A 137 7.44 -11.64 -24.41
C ASP A 137 8.61 -10.70 -24.13
N PHE A 138 8.74 -9.64 -24.93
CA PHE A 138 9.75 -8.60 -24.73
C PHE A 138 9.24 -7.43 -23.86
N TRP A 139 8.03 -6.92 -24.14
CA TRP A 139 7.56 -5.67 -23.52
C TRP A 139 7.00 -5.85 -22.11
N GLN A 140 6.49 -7.04 -21.74
CA GLN A 140 6.04 -7.28 -20.37
C GLN A 140 7.22 -7.28 -19.37
N PRO A 141 8.35 -7.97 -19.61
CA PRO A 141 9.52 -7.85 -18.74
C PRO A 141 10.06 -6.42 -18.65
N VAL A 142 10.06 -5.66 -19.75
CA VAL A 142 10.48 -4.24 -19.76
C VAL A 142 9.56 -3.39 -18.89
N LEU A 143 8.25 -3.60 -18.97
CA LEU A 143 7.28 -2.91 -18.12
C LEU A 143 7.50 -3.25 -16.64
N ILE A 144 7.64 -4.53 -16.32
CA ILE A 144 7.91 -5.01 -14.95
C ILE A 144 9.23 -4.40 -14.43
N ALA A 145 10.27 -4.31 -15.25
CA ALA A 145 11.54 -3.69 -14.87
C ALA A 145 11.38 -2.19 -14.61
N GLY A 146 10.64 -1.49 -15.47
CA GLY A 146 10.32 -0.07 -15.31
C GLY A 146 9.53 0.21 -14.03
N CYS A 147 8.48 -0.56 -13.77
CA CYS A 147 7.70 -0.49 -12.52
C CYS A 147 8.55 -0.83 -11.30
N GLY A 148 9.36 -1.88 -11.36
CA GLY A 148 10.27 -2.29 -10.29
C GLY A 148 11.27 -1.19 -9.94
N LEU A 149 11.86 -0.54 -10.94
CA LEU A 149 12.75 0.61 -10.74
C LEU A 149 12.01 1.81 -10.13
N LEU A 150 10.87 2.19 -10.72
CA LEU A 150 10.07 3.32 -10.27
C LEU A 150 9.67 3.16 -8.79
N TRP A 151 9.13 2.01 -8.41
CA TRP A 151 8.67 1.75 -7.05
C TRP A 151 9.81 1.55 -6.06
N SER A 152 10.96 1.03 -6.50
CA SER A 152 12.16 0.97 -5.66
C SER A 152 12.63 2.39 -5.32
N VAL A 153 12.73 3.28 -6.31
CA VAL A 153 13.17 4.68 -6.13
C VAL A 153 12.15 5.47 -5.32
N LEU A 154 10.87 5.43 -5.71
CA LEU A 154 9.80 6.15 -5.00
C LEU A 154 9.60 5.61 -3.58
N GLY A 155 9.62 4.30 -3.38
CA GLY A 155 9.49 3.68 -2.07
C GLY A 155 10.66 4.04 -1.13
N PHE A 156 11.88 4.14 -1.66
CA PHE A 156 13.05 4.56 -0.89
C PHE A 156 13.00 6.06 -0.54
N THR A 157 12.76 6.92 -1.55
CA THR A 157 12.72 8.39 -1.39
C THR A 157 11.54 8.85 -0.53
N LEU A 158 10.35 8.31 -0.80
CA LEU A 158 9.15 8.55 -0.01
C LEU A 158 9.06 7.61 1.20
N ARG A 159 10.08 6.84 1.58
CA ARG A 159 10.06 5.92 2.74
C ARG A 159 8.73 5.17 2.93
N ILE A 160 8.09 4.76 1.83
CA ILE A 160 6.86 3.95 1.86
C ILE A 160 7.33 2.50 1.76
N GLY A 161 7.41 1.83 2.91
CA GLY A 161 8.01 0.50 2.99
C GLY A 161 7.35 -0.54 2.08
N LEU A 162 6.02 -0.53 1.99
CA LEU A 162 5.26 -1.44 1.13
C LEU A 162 5.57 -1.22 -0.37
N LEU A 163 5.68 0.05 -0.80
CA LEU A 163 5.99 0.38 -2.19
C LEU A 163 7.42 -0.06 -2.55
N HIS A 164 8.37 0.15 -1.65
CA HIS A 164 9.75 -0.29 -1.83
C HIS A 164 9.85 -1.82 -1.89
N TYR A 165 9.12 -2.52 -1.02
CA TYR A 165 9.02 -3.98 -1.04
C TYR A 165 8.50 -4.48 -2.40
N CYS A 166 7.41 -3.90 -2.91
CA CYS A 166 6.85 -4.26 -4.22
C CYS A 166 7.84 -4.03 -5.36
N GLY A 167 8.62 -2.95 -5.31
CA GLY A 167 9.67 -2.67 -6.29
C GLY A 167 10.73 -3.77 -6.34
N ILE A 168 11.22 -4.21 -5.19
CA ILE A 168 12.20 -5.31 -5.11
C ILE A 168 11.57 -6.65 -5.49
N ALA A 169 10.30 -6.88 -5.12
CA ALA A 169 9.57 -8.09 -5.51
C ALA A 169 9.42 -8.21 -7.04
N PHE A 170 9.25 -7.10 -7.76
CA PHE A 170 9.21 -7.09 -9.22
C PHE A 170 10.56 -7.47 -9.84
N TRP A 171 11.67 -7.02 -9.26
CA TRP A 171 13.00 -7.47 -9.65
C TRP A 171 13.21 -8.96 -9.38
N ALA A 172 12.73 -9.46 -8.23
CA ALA A 172 12.77 -10.88 -7.91
C ALA A 172 11.95 -11.72 -8.90
N LEU A 173 10.79 -11.22 -9.35
CA LEU A 173 9.95 -11.88 -10.35
C LEU A 173 10.63 -11.94 -11.73
N LEU A 174 11.28 -10.87 -12.16
CA LEU A 174 12.09 -10.88 -13.39
C LEU A 174 13.24 -11.86 -13.31
N TYR A 175 13.94 -11.90 -12.17
CA TYR A 175 15.00 -12.85 -11.91
C TYR A 175 14.49 -14.30 -11.97
N ALA A 176 13.35 -14.59 -11.33
CA ALA A 176 12.70 -15.90 -11.37
C ALA A 176 12.41 -16.32 -12.81
N GLY A 177 11.70 -15.47 -13.57
CA GLY A 177 11.34 -15.75 -14.97
C GLY A 177 12.55 -15.99 -15.86
N PHE A 178 13.60 -15.16 -15.74
CA PHE A 178 14.84 -15.34 -16.48
C PHE A 178 15.57 -16.64 -16.09
N SER A 179 15.63 -16.96 -14.79
CA SER A 179 16.27 -18.19 -14.29
C SER A 179 15.55 -19.45 -14.74
N GLY A 180 14.21 -19.42 -14.82
CA GLY A 180 13.38 -20.52 -15.31
C GLY A 180 13.61 -20.80 -16.79
N GLN A 181 13.75 -19.75 -17.61
CA GLN A 181 14.04 -19.89 -19.04
C GLN A 181 15.46 -20.41 -19.30
N MET A 182 16.46 -19.90 -18.58
CA MET A 182 17.88 -20.26 -18.80
C MET A 182 18.25 -21.64 -18.27
N ARG A 183 17.60 -22.10 -17.19
CA ARG A 183 17.88 -23.40 -16.56
C ARG A 183 16.57 -24.08 -16.19
N PRO A 184 15.81 -24.65 -17.12
CA PRO A 184 14.53 -25.30 -16.81
C PRO A 184 14.70 -26.53 -15.90
N GLU A 185 15.77 -27.31 -16.09
CA GLU A 185 16.06 -28.57 -15.39
C GLU A 185 16.92 -28.40 -14.12
N ALA A 186 16.95 -27.21 -13.52
CA ALA A 186 17.80 -26.96 -12.35
C ALA A 186 17.37 -27.83 -11.16
N SER A 187 18.34 -28.49 -10.52
CA SER A 187 18.10 -29.25 -9.30
C SER A 187 17.71 -28.34 -8.13
N MET A 188 17.09 -28.88 -7.09
CA MET A 188 16.73 -28.10 -5.90
C MET A 188 17.91 -27.40 -5.24
N LEU A 189 19.07 -28.05 -5.22
CA LEU A 189 20.28 -27.47 -4.65
C LEU A 189 20.80 -26.30 -5.49
N GLU A 190 20.65 -26.36 -6.81
CA GLU A 190 20.97 -25.22 -7.69
C GLU A 190 20.00 -24.05 -7.46
N LEU A 191 18.72 -24.33 -7.28
CA LEU A 191 17.73 -23.30 -6.93
C LEU A 191 18.07 -22.64 -5.59
N GLU A 192 18.39 -23.43 -4.57
CA GLU A 192 18.83 -22.86 -3.29
C GLU A 192 20.09 -22.00 -3.45
N LEU A 193 21.08 -22.43 -4.24
CA LEU A 193 22.29 -21.65 -4.50
C LEU A 193 22.03 -20.36 -5.30
N LEU A 194 20.97 -20.30 -6.10
CA LEU A 194 20.59 -19.10 -6.85
C LEU A 194 19.96 -18.03 -5.95
N TRP A 195 19.04 -18.43 -5.07
CA TRP A 195 18.27 -17.50 -4.24
C TRP A 195 18.92 -17.18 -2.89
N LEU A 196 19.67 -18.12 -2.29
CA LEU A 196 20.24 -17.95 -0.94
C LEU A 196 21.26 -16.80 -0.85
N PRO A 197 22.16 -16.57 -1.84
CA PRO A 197 23.03 -15.40 -1.83
C PRO A 197 22.25 -14.07 -1.84
N LEU A 198 21.14 -14.00 -2.58
CA LEU A 198 20.27 -12.83 -2.61
C LEU A 198 19.59 -12.62 -1.25
N CYS A 199 19.10 -13.68 -0.62
CA CYS A 199 18.56 -13.62 0.74
C CYS A 199 19.59 -13.08 1.73
N VAL A 200 20.81 -13.64 1.74
CA VAL A 200 21.90 -13.19 2.62
C VAL A 200 22.26 -11.72 2.37
N LEU A 201 22.34 -11.31 1.10
CA LEU A 201 22.58 -9.92 0.72
C LEU A 201 21.49 -8.99 1.27
N MET A 202 20.22 -9.35 1.16
CA MET A 202 19.11 -8.53 1.64
C MET A 202 19.08 -8.42 3.17
N VAL A 203 19.33 -9.52 3.88
CA VAL A 203 19.44 -9.50 5.35
C VAL A 203 20.65 -8.67 5.80
N TRP A 204 21.77 -8.77 5.09
CA TRP A 204 22.96 -7.96 5.35
C TRP A 204 22.72 -6.47 5.09
N LEU A 205 22.06 -6.12 3.98
CA LEU A 205 21.67 -4.74 3.66
C LEU A 205 20.70 -4.17 4.70
N SER A 206 19.76 -4.98 5.16
CA SER A 206 18.86 -4.61 6.26
C SER A 206 19.64 -4.20 7.51
N TRP A 207 20.68 -4.96 7.86
CA TRP A 207 21.53 -4.67 9.02
C TRP A 207 22.37 -3.41 8.82
N LEU A 208 22.95 -3.22 7.63
CA LEU A 208 23.71 -2.02 7.30
C LEU A 208 22.85 -0.75 7.35
N LEU A 209 21.64 -0.82 6.79
CA LEU A 209 20.73 0.31 6.66
C LEU A 209 20.05 0.67 7.98
N TYR A 210 19.93 -0.27 8.92
CA TYR A 210 19.39 0.01 10.24
C TYR A 210 20.06 1.19 10.94
N HIS A 211 21.38 1.32 10.80
CA HIS A 211 22.11 2.41 11.43
C HIS A 211 22.13 3.71 10.61
N LYS A 212 21.77 3.66 9.32
CA LYS A 212 21.89 4.81 8.39
C LYS A 212 20.54 5.43 8.00
N VAL A 213 19.48 4.64 7.84
CA VAL A 213 18.20 5.10 7.27
C VAL A 213 17.03 4.43 8.02
N SER A 214 16.36 5.20 8.87
CA SER A 214 15.15 4.78 9.62
C SER A 214 14.01 4.36 8.68
N GLY A 215 13.30 3.28 9.00
CA GLY A 215 12.12 2.81 8.26
C GLY A 215 12.39 2.03 6.96
N VAL A 216 13.65 1.88 6.55
CA VAL A 216 14.01 1.12 5.32
C VAL A 216 14.55 -0.28 5.66
N SER A 217 15.22 -0.46 6.81
CA SER A 217 15.76 -1.75 7.25
C SER A 217 14.71 -2.86 7.24
N GLY A 218 13.52 -2.59 7.78
CA GLY A 218 12.42 -3.56 7.85
C GLY A 218 11.97 -4.07 6.47
N VAL A 219 12.10 -3.26 5.42
CA VAL A 219 11.78 -3.67 4.05
C VAL A 219 12.75 -4.73 3.56
N TYR A 220 14.05 -4.47 3.69
CA TYR A 220 15.09 -5.42 3.27
C TYR A 220 15.05 -6.73 4.07
N LEU A 221 14.68 -6.66 5.36
CA LEU A 221 14.44 -7.87 6.15
C LEU A 221 13.26 -8.66 5.60
N GLY A 222 12.13 -7.99 5.35
CA GLY A 222 10.94 -8.61 4.78
C GLY A 222 11.23 -9.25 3.43
N VAL A 223 11.94 -8.55 2.55
CA VAL A 223 12.39 -9.10 1.26
C VAL A 223 13.29 -10.32 1.47
N GLY A 224 14.28 -10.25 2.36
CA GLY A 224 15.18 -11.38 2.66
C GLY A 224 14.42 -12.62 3.10
N VAL A 225 13.45 -12.48 4.02
CA VAL A 225 12.60 -13.58 4.48
C VAL A 225 11.76 -14.15 3.33
N SER A 226 11.22 -13.30 2.45
CA SER A 226 10.46 -13.76 1.28
C SER A 226 11.34 -14.50 0.28
N LEU A 227 12.56 -14.01 0.01
CA LEU A 227 13.52 -14.65 -0.88
C LEU A 227 14.01 -16.01 -0.35
N TRP A 228 14.04 -16.20 0.97
CA TRP A 228 14.40 -17.50 1.57
C TRP A 228 13.41 -18.61 1.21
N LEU A 229 12.15 -18.27 0.97
CA LEU A 229 11.09 -19.20 0.55
C LEU A 229 10.99 -19.35 -0.98
N MET A 230 11.68 -18.51 -1.75
CA MET A 230 11.55 -18.48 -3.21
C MET A 230 12.08 -19.71 -3.96
N PRO A 231 13.11 -20.46 -3.52
CA PRO A 231 13.52 -21.70 -4.21
C PRO A 231 12.36 -22.68 -4.41
N GLU A 232 11.60 -22.93 -3.34
CA GLU A 232 10.46 -23.84 -3.36
C GLU A 232 9.29 -23.29 -4.16
N VAL A 233 9.03 -21.98 -4.04
CA VAL A 233 7.97 -21.31 -4.80
C VAL A 233 8.27 -21.34 -6.31
N ASP A 234 9.52 -21.08 -6.70
CA ASP A 234 9.98 -21.18 -8.10
C ASP A 234 9.81 -22.61 -8.62
N ALA A 235 10.24 -23.60 -7.84
CA ALA A 235 10.10 -25.01 -8.20
C ALA A 235 8.65 -25.47 -8.38
N LEU A 236 7.73 -25.02 -7.52
CA LEU A 236 6.33 -25.42 -7.58
C LEU A 236 5.53 -24.67 -8.66
N TRP A 237 5.85 -23.41 -8.92
CA TRP A 237 5.01 -22.54 -9.75
C TRP A 237 5.53 -22.37 -11.17
N LEU A 238 6.86 -22.28 -11.35
CA LEU A 238 7.48 -21.98 -12.64
C LEU A 238 8.01 -23.24 -13.35
N ARG A 239 8.11 -24.37 -12.65
CA ARG A 239 8.72 -25.60 -13.18
C ARG A 239 7.79 -26.79 -13.05
N GLN A 240 7.72 -27.63 -14.09
CA GLN A 240 6.86 -28.81 -14.09
C GLN A 240 7.65 -30.05 -13.67
N GLY A 241 7.02 -30.95 -12.89
CA GLY A 241 7.56 -32.27 -12.59
C GLY A 241 8.31 -32.42 -11.26
N PHE A 242 8.18 -31.48 -10.32
CA PHE A 242 8.83 -31.60 -9.02
C PHE A 242 8.09 -32.56 -8.06
N PRO A 243 8.85 -33.36 -7.28
CA PRO A 243 8.30 -34.37 -6.39
C PRO A 243 7.56 -33.79 -5.17
N ASP A 244 6.58 -34.52 -4.64
CA ASP A 244 5.69 -34.09 -3.55
C ASP A 244 6.41 -33.64 -2.26
N TRP A 245 7.66 -34.08 -2.03
CA TRP A 245 8.45 -33.69 -0.86
C TRP A 245 8.83 -32.21 -0.83
N VAL A 246 8.78 -31.51 -1.97
CA VAL A 246 9.06 -30.08 -2.06
C VAL A 246 8.04 -29.27 -1.28
N SER A 247 6.76 -29.65 -1.36
CA SER A 247 5.68 -29.02 -0.61
C SER A 247 5.88 -29.18 0.90
N LEU A 248 6.37 -30.35 1.34
CA LEU A 248 6.69 -30.59 2.75
C LEU A 248 7.87 -29.73 3.22
N LEU A 249 8.92 -29.60 2.41
CA LEU A 249 10.05 -28.72 2.73
C LEU A 249 9.64 -27.26 2.87
N LEU A 250 8.77 -26.77 1.97
CA LEU A 250 8.24 -25.42 2.07
C LEU A 250 7.49 -25.20 3.40
N ILE A 251 6.63 -26.15 3.79
CA ILE A 251 5.91 -26.09 5.06
C ILE A 251 6.89 -26.08 6.25
N VAL A 252 7.92 -26.93 6.22
CA VAL A 252 8.95 -26.98 7.26
C VAL A 252 9.73 -25.66 7.33
N LYS A 253 10.11 -25.06 6.19
CA LYS A 253 10.79 -23.75 6.14
C LYS A 253 9.89 -22.64 6.68
N ILE A 254 8.61 -22.61 6.33
CA ILE A 254 7.65 -21.65 6.88
C ILE A 254 7.55 -21.81 8.40
N ALA A 255 7.41 -23.04 8.90
CA ALA A 255 7.35 -23.32 10.35
C ALA A 255 8.64 -22.89 11.07
N ALA A 256 9.80 -23.18 10.49
CA ALA A 256 11.09 -22.73 11.00
C ALA A 256 11.22 -21.21 11.00
N GLY A 257 10.79 -20.54 9.92
CA GLY A 257 10.77 -19.08 9.81
C GLY A 257 9.89 -18.44 10.88
N LEU A 258 8.67 -18.95 11.09
CA LEU A 258 7.77 -18.49 12.14
C LEU A 258 8.36 -18.71 13.54
N ALA A 259 8.99 -19.86 13.78
CA ALA A 259 9.67 -20.14 15.04
C ALA A 259 10.82 -19.17 15.30
N LEU A 260 11.65 -18.90 14.29
CA LEU A 260 12.74 -17.91 14.38
C LEU A 260 12.20 -16.50 14.65
N LEU A 261 11.17 -16.06 13.93
CA LEU A 261 10.52 -14.78 14.17
C LEU A 261 9.94 -14.70 15.59
N PHE A 262 9.38 -15.78 16.12
CA PHE A 262 8.86 -15.81 17.48
C PHE A 262 9.97 -15.76 18.54
N ILE A 263 11.05 -16.52 18.36
CA ILE A 263 12.21 -16.55 19.26
C ILE A 263 12.88 -15.18 19.30
N PHE A 264 13.10 -14.57 18.13
CA PHE A 264 13.80 -13.29 18.01
C PHE A 264 12.88 -12.07 18.08
N ARG A 265 11.60 -12.22 18.45
CA ARG A 265 10.60 -11.15 18.48
C ARG A 265 11.07 -9.87 19.14
N LYS A 266 11.71 -9.98 20.30
CA LYS A 266 12.18 -8.80 21.04
C LYS A 266 13.27 -8.02 20.31
N LYS A 267 14.09 -8.70 19.49
CA LYS A 267 15.21 -8.10 18.74
C LYS A 267 14.78 -7.55 17.39
N TRP A 268 13.94 -8.27 16.65
CA TRP A 268 13.51 -7.79 15.33
C TRP A 268 12.39 -6.74 15.43
N ILE A 269 11.52 -6.78 16.45
CA ILE A 269 10.49 -5.74 16.63
C ILE A 269 11.14 -4.38 16.89
N THR A 270 12.17 -4.31 17.73
CA THR A 270 12.93 -3.07 17.96
C THR A 270 13.64 -2.57 16.70
N TRP A 271 14.02 -3.51 15.83
CA TRP A 271 14.74 -3.26 14.60
C TRP A 271 13.85 -2.74 13.47
N VAL A 272 12.59 -3.19 13.43
CA VAL A 272 11.57 -2.76 12.46
C VAL A 272 10.81 -1.50 12.93
N ALA A 273 10.68 -1.30 14.25
CA ALA A 273 9.96 -0.15 14.82
C ALA A 273 10.81 1.14 14.95
N SER A 274 12.10 1.10 14.60
CA SER A 274 13.00 2.28 14.56
C SER A 274 13.05 2.92 13.18
#